data_AF-A0A6L8UEJ6-F1
#
_entry.id   AF-A0A6L8UEJ6-F1
#
_cell.length_a   1.000
_cell.length_b   1.000
_cell.length_c   1.000
_cell.angle_alpha   90.00
_cell.angle_beta   90.00
_cell.angle_gamma   90.00
#
_symmetry.space_group_name_H-M   'P 1'
#
loop_
_entity.id
_entity.type
_entity.pdbx_description
1 polymer ?
#
loop_
_entity_poly.entity_id
_entity_poly.type
_entity_poly.pdbx_seq_one_letter_code
_entity_poly.pdbx_strand_id
1 'polypeptide(L)'
;MKSNCFTALMAGLFLLLADIFNPDLVYSERPVTVATIGNTPALTDNDNLQATVDYVISFWEKELKKVLKARPDLIVLPEFADLSIAGVEYMKVRGNQVLDFFSSVARENKCYIAFGMGRQDSMGLWRNSCMVLNRKGAIAGIYDKNYPTISEIQTGIRASDDIAVIDCDFGKVGVAICFDLNFDELLAKYSSTETDIIIYPSMSHGGVLQNLWALSCNSYFIGSIYRDFPSEVRNPLGKVIATTSKAADYAIANINLDYKTVSLANNLEKLVALKSKYGNTVQISETSRNGRVIVTSSNKSVSSEQMIREFNIEPFNEYLDRARSIRTEDMPAD
;
A
#
# COMPACT_ATOMS: atom_id res chain seq x y z
N MET A 1 -27.25 -33.17 47.19
CA MET A 1 -26.74 -32.80 45.86
C MET A 1 -27.19 -31.36 45.51
N LYS A 2 -26.54 -30.37 46.11
CA LYS A 2 -26.74 -28.93 45.85
C LYS A 2 -25.32 -28.35 45.71
N SER A 3 -24.75 -28.39 44.51
CA SER A 3 -23.38 -27.88 44.27
C SER A 3 -23.06 -27.50 42.82
N ASN A 4 -23.96 -27.69 41.85
CA ASN A 4 -23.62 -27.50 40.44
C ASN A 4 -24.36 -26.35 39.72
N CYS A 5 -25.15 -25.55 40.45
CA CYS A 5 -25.89 -24.43 39.82
C CYS A 5 -25.18 -23.07 39.93
N PHE A 6 -24.20 -22.92 40.83
CA PHE A 6 -23.52 -21.64 41.08
C PHE A 6 -22.30 -21.41 40.17
N THR A 7 -21.65 -22.49 39.70
CA THR A 7 -20.49 -22.43 38.82
C THR A 7 -20.84 -22.13 37.36
N ALA A 8 -22.04 -22.53 36.89
CA ALA A 8 -22.50 -22.23 35.54
C ALA A 8 -22.92 -20.75 35.37
N LEU A 9 -23.45 -20.12 36.43
CA LEU A 9 -23.85 -18.71 36.39
C LEU A 9 -22.65 -17.74 36.40
N MET A 10 -21.56 -18.10 37.07
CA MET A 10 -20.31 -17.31 37.07
C MET A 10 -19.52 -17.43 35.77
N ALA A 11 -19.55 -18.58 35.08
CA ALA A 11 -18.89 -18.76 33.78
C ALA A 11 -19.62 -18.00 32.65
N GLY A 12 -20.96 -17.95 32.68
CA GLY A 12 -21.75 -17.17 31.72
C GLY A 12 -21.61 -15.65 31.90
N LEU A 13 -21.42 -15.18 33.14
CA LEU A 13 -21.21 -13.76 33.42
C LEU A 13 -19.80 -13.28 33.02
N PHE A 14 -18.80 -14.17 33.04
CA PHE A 14 -17.44 -13.87 32.57
C PHE A 14 -17.34 -13.77 31.04
N LEU A 15 -18.16 -14.55 30.30
CA LEU A 15 -18.24 -14.47 28.84
C LEU A 15 -19.01 -13.23 28.35
N LEU A 16 -19.99 -12.75 29.12
CA LEU A 16 -20.72 -11.50 28.81
C LEU A 16 -19.97 -10.22 29.21
N LEU A 17 -18.92 -10.31 30.01
CA LEU A 17 -18.06 -9.18 30.38
C LEU A 17 -16.75 -9.12 29.57
N ALA A 18 -16.34 -10.23 28.94
CA ALA A 18 -15.18 -10.26 28.04
C ALA A 18 -15.40 -9.44 26.75
N ASP A 19 -16.66 -9.31 26.31
CA ASP A 19 -17.02 -8.48 25.15
C ASP A 19 -17.13 -6.98 25.46
N ILE A 20 -17.02 -6.57 26.73
CA ILE A 20 -17.08 -5.14 27.15
C ILE A 20 -15.68 -4.54 27.30
N PHE A 21 -14.63 -5.37 27.25
CA PHE A 21 -13.24 -4.92 27.23
C PHE A 21 -12.45 -5.74 26.19
N ASN A 22 -12.82 -5.61 24.92
CA ASN A 22 -11.79 -5.62 23.90
C ASN A 22 -11.41 -4.16 23.60
N PRO A 23 -10.42 -3.57 24.31
CA PRO A 23 -9.75 -2.40 23.80
C PRO A 23 -8.87 -2.91 22.66
N ASP A 24 -9.50 -3.25 21.53
CA ASP A 24 -8.87 -2.88 20.28
C ASP A 24 -8.55 -1.40 20.50
N LEU A 25 -7.28 -1.10 20.70
CA LEU A 25 -6.74 0.23 20.55
C LEU A 25 -7.07 0.57 19.10
N VAL A 26 -8.32 0.99 18.88
CA VAL A 26 -8.72 1.71 17.70
C VAL A 26 -7.86 2.94 17.79
N TYR A 27 -6.69 2.88 17.14
CA TYR A 27 -5.82 4.02 16.97
C TYR A 27 -6.66 5.04 16.20
N SER A 28 -7.31 5.90 16.96
CA SER A 28 -7.93 7.11 16.50
C SER A 28 -6.78 8.02 16.03
N GLU A 29 -6.87 8.49 14.79
CA GLU A 29 -5.76 8.90 13.93
C GLU A 29 -4.69 7.81 13.71
N ARG A 30 -4.45 7.44 12.44
CA ARG A 30 -3.38 6.51 12.02
C ARG A 30 -2.40 7.22 11.06
N PRO A 31 -1.62 8.19 11.56
CA PRO A 31 -0.66 8.92 10.73
C PRO A 31 0.46 7.98 10.26
N VAL A 32 0.82 8.08 8.98
CA VAL A 32 1.91 7.35 8.35
C VAL A 32 2.72 8.32 7.50
N THR A 33 4.04 8.33 7.70
CA THR A 33 4.95 9.09 6.84
C THR A 33 5.42 8.18 5.71
N VAL A 34 5.07 8.49 4.47
CA VAL A 34 5.49 7.70 3.31
C VAL A 34 6.48 8.49 2.45
N ALA A 35 7.45 7.79 1.89
CA ALA A 35 8.41 8.34 0.94
C ALA A 35 8.47 7.49 -0.33
N THR A 36 8.65 8.13 -1.48
CA THR A 36 8.95 7.48 -2.75
C THR A 36 10.16 8.14 -3.39
N ILE A 37 11.05 7.34 -3.98
CA ILE A 37 12.25 7.82 -4.70
C ILE A 37 12.15 7.31 -6.14
N GLY A 38 12.18 8.21 -7.13
CA GLY A 38 12.03 7.90 -8.56
C GLY A 38 13.34 7.76 -9.32
N ASN A 39 14.46 7.58 -8.61
CA ASN A 39 15.77 7.41 -9.21
C ASN A 39 16.25 5.97 -9.05
N THR A 40 17.16 5.55 -9.92
CA THR A 40 17.77 4.21 -9.91
C THR A 40 19.24 4.33 -10.33
N PRO A 41 20.10 3.39 -9.91
CA PRO A 41 21.47 3.33 -10.42
C PRO A 41 21.47 3.19 -11.95
N ALA A 42 22.40 3.86 -12.63
CA ALA A 42 22.55 3.70 -14.07
C ALA A 42 23.28 2.38 -14.39
N LEU A 43 22.99 1.79 -15.53
CA LEU A 43 23.88 0.78 -16.11
C LEU A 43 25.23 1.44 -16.41
N THR A 44 26.32 0.75 -16.10
CA THR A 44 27.68 1.17 -16.35
C THR A 44 28.41 0.12 -17.17
N ASP A 45 29.27 0.54 -18.08
CA ASP A 45 30.15 -0.34 -18.86
C ASP A 45 31.35 -0.75 -17.99
N ASN A 46 31.09 -1.54 -16.94
CA ASN A 46 32.10 -2.04 -16.02
C ASN A 46 32.13 -3.58 -16.05
N ASP A 47 33.24 -4.13 -16.54
CA ASP A 47 33.45 -5.58 -16.59
C ASP A 47 33.58 -6.20 -15.18
N ASN A 48 33.86 -5.38 -14.15
CA ASN A 48 33.90 -5.83 -12.76
C ASN A 48 32.49 -5.73 -12.13
N LEU A 49 31.77 -6.85 -12.17
CA LEU A 49 30.42 -6.96 -11.62
C LEU A 49 30.32 -6.66 -10.12
N GLN A 50 31.34 -6.98 -9.32
CA GLN A 50 31.33 -6.65 -7.89
C GLN A 50 31.43 -5.13 -7.67
N ALA A 51 32.27 -4.44 -8.43
CA ALA A 51 32.33 -2.98 -8.39
C ALA A 51 30.99 -2.34 -8.79
N THR A 52 30.22 -2.99 -9.67
CA THR A 52 28.84 -2.58 -9.99
C THR A 52 27.89 -2.77 -8.81
N VAL A 53 28.03 -3.85 -8.02
CA VAL A 53 27.25 -4.04 -6.77
C VAL A 53 27.57 -2.93 -5.76
N ASP A 54 28.85 -2.64 -5.55
CA ASP A 54 29.31 -1.60 -4.61
C ASP A 54 28.81 -0.21 -5.05
N TYR A 55 28.77 0.04 -6.36
CA TYR A 55 28.17 1.26 -6.93
C TYR A 55 26.68 1.36 -6.63
N VAL A 56 25.90 0.29 -6.82
CA VAL A 56 24.46 0.27 -6.51
C VAL A 56 24.20 0.56 -5.04
N ILE A 57 24.98 -0.04 -4.14
CA ILE A 57 24.88 0.22 -2.69
C ILE A 57 25.21 1.69 -2.38
N SER A 58 26.32 2.19 -2.91
CA SER A 58 26.74 3.59 -2.70
C SER A 58 25.73 4.60 -3.24
N PHE A 59 25.12 4.30 -4.39
CA PHE A 59 24.03 5.08 -4.97
C PHE A 59 22.86 5.15 -3.99
N TRP A 60 22.37 4.01 -3.52
CA TRP A 60 21.21 3.98 -2.63
C TRP A 60 21.48 4.57 -1.25
N GLU A 61 22.70 4.45 -0.73
CA GLU A 61 23.10 5.15 0.49
C GLU A 61 22.91 6.66 0.38
N LYS A 62 23.31 7.25 -0.77
CA LYS A 62 23.11 8.67 -1.05
C LYS A 62 21.64 9.02 -1.22
N GLU A 63 20.88 8.23 -1.96
CA GLU A 63 19.47 8.49 -2.26
C GLU A 63 18.59 8.40 -1.01
N LEU A 64 18.76 7.34 -0.20
CA LEU A 64 17.98 7.13 1.02
C LEU A 64 18.23 8.25 2.06
N LYS A 65 19.47 8.75 2.18
CA LYS A 65 19.79 9.89 3.07
C LYS A 65 18.91 11.13 2.81
N LYS A 66 18.39 11.32 1.61
CA LYS A 66 17.50 12.44 1.26
C LYS A 66 16.15 12.37 2.00
N VAL A 67 15.64 11.17 2.24
CA VAL A 67 14.30 10.95 2.84
C VAL A 67 14.35 10.55 4.32
N LEU A 68 15.44 9.93 4.77
CA LEU A 68 15.52 9.36 6.13
C LEU A 68 15.37 10.39 7.26
N LYS A 69 15.74 11.65 7.03
CA LYS A 69 15.54 12.72 8.04
C LYS A 69 14.06 12.97 8.37
N ALA A 70 13.16 12.65 7.46
CA ALA A 70 11.71 12.74 7.70
C ALA A 70 11.18 11.59 8.57
N ARG A 71 12.01 10.57 8.87
CA ARG A 71 11.64 9.36 9.62
C ARG A 71 10.41 8.67 9.00
N PRO A 72 10.48 8.28 7.71
CA PRO A 72 9.38 7.61 7.03
C PRO A 72 9.05 6.27 7.71
N ASP A 73 7.77 5.92 7.75
CA ASP A 73 7.29 4.60 8.10
C ASP A 73 7.43 3.62 6.94
N LEU A 74 7.30 4.10 5.70
CA LEU A 74 7.43 3.31 4.47
C LEU A 74 8.20 4.11 3.41
N ILE A 75 9.23 3.49 2.83
CA ILE A 75 9.96 3.97 1.66
C ILE A 75 9.68 3.02 0.49
N VAL A 76 9.24 3.55 -0.65
CA VAL A 76 9.01 2.79 -1.88
C VAL A 76 10.05 3.17 -2.92
N LEU A 77 10.73 2.16 -3.46
CA LEU A 77 11.76 2.28 -4.49
C LEU A 77 11.30 1.63 -5.81
N PRO A 78 11.91 1.99 -6.95
CA PRO A 78 11.41 1.58 -8.26
C PRO A 78 11.58 0.07 -8.53
N GLU A 79 10.97 -0.36 -9.63
CA GLU A 79 11.22 -1.67 -10.22
C GLU A 79 12.71 -1.81 -10.59
N PHE A 80 13.29 -2.98 -10.31
CA PHE A 80 14.72 -3.24 -10.47
C PHE A 80 15.65 -2.19 -9.82
N ALA A 81 15.26 -1.69 -8.64
CA ALA A 81 16.09 -0.79 -7.83
C ALA A 81 17.50 -1.35 -7.61
N ASP A 82 17.65 -2.66 -7.57
CA ASP A 82 18.92 -3.36 -7.39
C ASP A 82 19.72 -3.59 -8.69
N LEU A 83 19.33 -2.95 -9.80
CA LEU A 83 19.98 -3.06 -11.12
C LEU A 83 19.93 -4.46 -11.74
N SER A 84 18.92 -5.27 -11.43
CA SER A 84 18.74 -6.61 -12.04
C SER A 84 18.71 -6.63 -13.58
N ILE A 85 18.38 -5.49 -14.21
CA ILE A 85 18.45 -5.30 -15.66
C ILE A 85 19.86 -5.46 -16.25
N ALA A 86 20.92 -5.43 -15.44
CA ALA A 86 22.29 -5.72 -15.86
C ALA A 86 22.51 -7.19 -16.27
N GLY A 87 21.55 -8.07 -16.02
CA GLY A 87 21.54 -9.45 -16.51
C GLY A 87 22.03 -10.48 -15.49
N VAL A 88 21.87 -11.75 -15.84
CA VAL A 88 22.00 -12.91 -14.94
C VAL A 88 23.37 -13.00 -14.26
N GLU A 89 24.46 -12.71 -14.96
CA GLU A 89 25.81 -12.77 -14.36
C GLU A 89 25.99 -11.72 -13.26
N TYR A 90 25.48 -10.50 -13.45
CA TYR A 90 25.41 -9.51 -12.39
C TYR A 90 24.56 -10.01 -11.22
N MET A 91 23.38 -10.59 -11.49
CA MET A 91 22.48 -11.08 -10.43
C MET A 91 23.14 -12.17 -9.57
N LYS A 92 23.95 -13.05 -10.17
CA LYS A 92 24.74 -14.07 -9.45
C LYS A 92 25.77 -13.45 -8.51
N VAL A 93 26.51 -12.44 -8.97
CA VAL A 93 27.51 -11.74 -8.15
C VAL A 93 26.83 -10.91 -7.05
N ARG A 94 25.79 -10.16 -7.41
CA ARG A 94 24.98 -9.35 -6.49
C ARG A 94 24.44 -10.19 -5.34
N GLY A 95 23.90 -11.38 -5.61
CA GLY A 95 23.32 -12.25 -4.59
C GLY A 95 22.36 -11.46 -3.70
N ASN A 96 22.58 -11.52 -2.37
CA ASN A 96 21.79 -10.75 -1.41
C ASN A 96 22.43 -9.42 -0.99
N GLN A 97 23.58 -9.01 -1.53
CA GLN A 97 24.33 -7.85 -1.02
C GLN A 97 23.50 -6.56 -0.97
N VAL A 98 22.70 -6.29 -2.02
CA VAL A 98 21.81 -5.11 -2.07
C VAL A 98 20.58 -5.28 -1.15
N LEU A 99 20.04 -6.50 -1.04
CA LEU A 99 18.95 -6.83 -0.10
C LEU A 99 19.41 -6.64 1.35
N ASP A 100 20.61 -7.11 1.69
CA ASP A 100 21.21 -7.01 3.02
C ASP A 100 21.49 -5.56 3.39
N PHE A 101 21.92 -4.74 2.42
CA PHE A 101 22.03 -3.30 2.59
C PHE A 101 20.67 -2.64 2.89
N PHE A 102 19.63 -2.90 2.10
CA PHE A 102 18.30 -2.35 2.40
C PHE A 102 17.75 -2.85 3.74
N SER A 103 18.04 -4.11 4.11
CA SER A 103 17.71 -4.68 5.41
C SER A 103 18.37 -3.94 6.56
N SER A 104 19.65 -3.59 6.44
CA SER A 104 20.34 -2.80 7.48
C SER A 104 19.73 -1.41 7.61
N VAL A 105 19.46 -0.73 6.48
CA VAL A 105 18.85 0.62 6.50
C VAL A 105 17.45 0.59 7.13
N ALA A 106 16.61 -0.38 6.76
CA ALA A 106 15.27 -0.55 7.31
C ALA A 106 15.30 -0.74 8.85
N ARG A 107 16.21 -1.59 9.33
CA ARG A 107 16.41 -1.85 10.76
C ARG A 107 16.92 -0.63 11.52
N GLU A 108 17.95 0.03 11.00
CA GLU A 108 18.59 1.18 11.64
C GLU A 108 17.66 2.38 11.74
N ASN A 109 16.79 2.57 10.75
CA ASN A 109 15.87 3.69 10.67
C ASN A 109 14.44 3.33 11.12
N LYS A 110 14.21 2.07 11.52
CA LYS A 110 12.92 1.55 11.99
C LYS A 110 11.78 1.82 11.00
N CYS A 111 12.04 1.64 9.72
CA CYS A 111 11.09 1.87 8.64
C CYS A 111 10.88 0.60 7.82
N TYR A 112 9.80 0.57 7.05
CA TYR A 112 9.61 -0.38 5.97
C TYR A 112 10.29 0.12 4.70
N ILE A 113 10.88 -0.78 3.93
CA ILE A 113 11.43 -0.47 2.60
C ILE A 113 10.86 -1.49 1.62
N ALA A 114 10.21 -1.00 0.57
CA ALA A 114 9.73 -1.80 -0.54
C ALA A 114 10.53 -1.47 -1.80
N PHE A 115 11.06 -2.49 -2.49
CA PHE A 115 11.92 -2.27 -3.66
C PHE A 115 11.81 -3.42 -4.67
N GLY A 116 11.98 -3.12 -5.96
CA GLY A 116 12.00 -4.12 -7.02
C GLY A 116 13.35 -4.81 -7.16
N MET A 117 13.34 -6.14 -7.36
CA MET A 117 14.51 -6.94 -7.69
C MET A 117 14.18 -8.13 -8.61
N GLY A 118 15.12 -8.51 -9.45
CA GLY A 118 15.16 -9.81 -10.10
C GLY A 118 15.81 -10.84 -9.16
N ARG A 119 15.11 -11.93 -8.86
CA ARG A 119 15.60 -12.98 -7.94
C ARG A 119 15.17 -14.36 -8.40
N GLN A 120 15.81 -15.40 -7.86
CA GLN A 120 15.28 -16.76 -7.94
C GLN A 120 14.34 -17.03 -6.76
N ASP A 121 13.20 -17.66 -7.02
CA ASP A 121 12.32 -18.19 -5.96
C ASP A 121 12.89 -19.50 -5.37
N SER A 122 12.18 -20.09 -4.42
CA SER A 122 12.58 -21.35 -3.75
C SER A 122 12.70 -22.54 -4.69
N MET A 123 12.12 -22.48 -5.89
CA MET A 123 12.23 -23.49 -6.95
C MET A 123 13.34 -23.16 -7.96
N GLY A 124 14.08 -22.08 -7.77
CA GLY A 124 15.12 -21.63 -8.68
C GLY A 124 14.61 -20.89 -9.92
N LEU A 125 13.32 -20.54 -9.98
CA LEU A 125 12.74 -19.81 -11.11
C LEU A 125 13.03 -18.32 -10.97
N TRP A 126 13.46 -17.68 -12.06
CA TRP A 126 13.65 -16.24 -12.08
C TRP A 126 12.32 -15.50 -12.03
N ARG A 127 12.24 -14.50 -11.15
CA ARG A 127 11.08 -13.63 -10.92
C ARG A 127 11.51 -12.18 -10.97
N ASN A 128 10.61 -11.33 -11.45
CA ASN A 128 10.60 -9.91 -11.12
C ASN A 128 9.72 -9.74 -9.88
N SER A 129 10.33 -9.31 -8.79
CA SER A 129 9.70 -9.29 -7.47
C SER A 129 9.80 -7.92 -6.84
N CYS A 130 8.84 -7.60 -5.99
CA CYS A 130 8.95 -6.53 -5.01
C CYS A 130 9.14 -7.16 -3.63
N MET A 131 10.26 -6.82 -2.99
CA MET A 131 10.55 -7.22 -1.62
C MET A 131 10.06 -6.12 -0.68
N VAL A 132 9.38 -6.50 0.40
CA VAL A 132 9.00 -5.56 1.47
C VAL A 132 9.70 -5.97 2.75
N LEU A 133 10.56 -5.09 3.25
CA LEU A 133 11.30 -5.27 4.51
C LEU A 133 10.57 -4.53 5.63
N ASN A 134 10.49 -5.13 6.82
CA ASN A 134 9.92 -4.49 8.00
C ASN A 134 10.94 -3.66 8.79
N ARG A 135 10.46 -3.00 9.85
CA ARG A 135 11.28 -2.18 10.76
C ARG A 135 12.44 -2.91 11.47
N LYS A 136 12.49 -4.25 11.42
CA LYS A 136 13.59 -5.06 11.96
C LYS A 136 14.60 -5.46 10.87
N GLY A 137 14.36 -5.07 9.61
CA GLY A 137 15.11 -5.49 8.44
C GLY A 137 14.74 -6.89 7.93
N ALA A 138 13.72 -7.55 8.50
CA ALA A 138 13.28 -8.85 8.02
C ALA A 138 12.30 -8.71 6.85
N ILE A 139 12.25 -9.70 5.96
CA ILE A 139 11.28 -9.75 4.87
C ILE A 139 9.89 -9.90 5.48
N ALA A 140 9.05 -8.89 5.30
CA ALA A 140 7.64 -8.88 5.70
C ALA A 140 6.77 -9.58 4.65
N GLY A 141 7.14 -9.44 3.38
CA GLY A 141 6.44 -10.05 2.27
C GLY A 141 7.22 -9.93 0.98
N ILE A 142 6.84 -10.76 0.02
CA ILE A 142 7.37 -10.73 -1.34
C ILE A 142 6.18 -10.82 -2.29
N TYR A 143 6.16 -9.94 -3.29
CA TYR A 143 5.23 -10.03 -4.40
C TYR A 143 6.01 -10.38 -5.66
N ASP A 144 5.59 -11.43 -6.36
CA ASP A 144 6.10 -11.78 -7.68
C ASP A 144 5.15 -11.23 -8.74
N LYS A 145 5.70 -10.51 -9.73
CA LYS A 145 4.92 -9.85 -10.79
C LYS A 145 4.00 -10.86 -11.48
N ASN A 146 2.70 -10.56 -11.50
CA ASN A 146 1.70 -11.43 -12.11
C ASN A 146 1.82 -11.37 -13.63
N TYR A 147 2.01 -10.17 -14.17
CA TYR A 147 2.13 -9.95 -15.60
C TYR A 147 3.51 -9.37 -15.95
N PRO A 148 4.58 -10.20 -16.00
CA PRO A 148 5.81 -9.80 -16.67
C PRO A 148 5.53 -9.46 -18.12
N THR A 149 6.26 -8.49 -18.66
CA THR A 149 6.20 -8.15 -20.08
C THR A 149 6.64 -9.33 -20.95
N ILE A 150 6.25 -9.32 -22.22
CA ILE A 150 6.63 -10.39 -23.17
C ILE A 150 8.15 -10.55 -23.23
N SER A 151 8.91 -9.45 -23.20
CA SER A 151 10.38 -9.48 -23.18
C SER A 151 10.92 -10.11 -21.90
N GLU A 152 10.35 -9.82 -20.73
CA GLU A 152 10.72 -10.48 -19.47
C GLU A 152 10.48 -12.00 -19.53
N ILE A 153 9.34 -12.44 -20.08
CA ILE A 153 9.05 -13.87 -20.23
C ILE A 153 10.06 -14.52 -21.18
N GLN A 154 10.40 -13.87 -22.29
CA GLN A 154 11.37 -14.36 -23.27
C GLN A 154 12.79 -14.46 -22.69
N THR A 155 13.15 -13.62 -21.71
CA THR A 155 14.43 -13.71 -20.98
C THR A 155 14.40 -14.68 -19.79
N GLY A 156 13.27 -15.36 -19.57
CA GLY A 156 13.13 -16.44 -18.60
C GLY A 156 12.47 -16.04 -17.27
N ILE A 157 11.96 -14.81 -17.13
CA ILE A 157 11.15 -14.43 -15.96
C ILE A 157 9.82 -15.19 -15.99
N ARG A 158 9.42 -15.73 -14.85
CA ARG A 158 8.17 -16.49 -14.69
C ARG A 158 7.10 -15.65 -14.02
N ALA A 159 5.91 -15.63 -14.63
CA ALA A 159 4.70 -15.01 -14.10
C ALA A 159 4.21 -15.69 -12.81
N SER A 160 3.61 -14.88 -11.93
CA SER A 160 2.85 -15.33 -10.75
C SER A 160 1.34 -15.22 -11.02
N ASP A 161 0.52 -15.77 -10.12
CA ASP A 161 -0.94 -15.55 -10.08
C ASP A 161 -1.43 -15.10 -8.68
N ASP A 162 -0.50 -14.95 -7.73
CA ASP A 162 -0.79 -14.60 -6.35
C ASP A 162 -0.76 -13.08 -6.14
N ILE A 163 -1.72 -12.56 -5.38
CA ILE A 163 -1.64 -11.21 -4.81
C ILE A 163 -0.82 -11.23 -3.51
N ALA A 164 -0.26 -10.08 -3.14
CA ALA A 164 0.40 -9.90 -1.86
C ALA A 164 -0.29 -8.79 -1.07
N VAL A 165 -0.98 -9.15 0.02
CA VAL A 165 -1.47 -8.22 1.04
C VAL A 165 -0.60 -8.39 2.27
N ILE A 166 0.26 -7.42 2.51
CA ILE A 166 1.30 -7.47 3.53
C ILE A 166 0.81 -6.69 4.75
N ASP A 167 0.67 -7.37 5.88
CA ASP A 167 0.31 -6.75 7.16
C ASP A 167 1.52 -6.00 7.74
N CYS A 168 1.46 -4.67 7.71
CA CYS A 168 2.40 -3.79 8.39
C CYS A 168 1.78 -3.31 9.71
N ASP A 169 2.62 -2.90 10.66
CA ASP A 169 2.16 -2.35 11.95
C ASP A 169 1.27 -1.10 11.84
N PHE A 170 1.33 -0.41 10.71
CA PHE A 170 0.50 0.75 10.43
C PHE A 170 -0.72 0.46 9.56
N GLY A 171 -0.83 -0.70 8.91
CA GLY A 171 -1.88 -1.01 7.94
C GLY A 171 -1.51 -2.06 6.89
N LYS A 172 -2.45 -2.36 5.99
CA LYS A 172 -2.28 -3.38 4.93
C LYS A 172 -1.72 -2.78 3.64
N VAL A 173 -0.65 -3.37 3.12
CA VAL A 173 0.02 -2.93 1.89
C VAL A 173 -0.16 -3.96 0.77
N GLY A 174 -0.81 -3.56 -0.32
CA GLY A 174 -0.86 -4.32 -1.57
C GLY A 174 0.25 -3.90 -2.54
N VAL A 175 0.61 -4.77 -3.49
CA VAL A 175 1.71 -4.54 -4.43
C VAL A 175 1.30 -4.84 -5.88
N ALA A 176 1.55 -3.89 -6.78
CA ALA A 176 1.47 -4.11 -8.22
C ALA A 176 2.75 -3.60 -8.89
N ILE A 177 3.34 -4.35 -9.82
CA ILE A 177 4.60 -3.97 -10.45
C ILE A 177 4.34 -3.60 -11.91
N CYS A 178 4.65 -2.34 -12.27
CA CYS A 178 4.73 -1.86 -13.64
C CYS A 178 3.57 -2.30 -14.56
N PHE A 179 3.83 -3.29 -15.41
CA PHE A 179 2.89 -3.78 -16.42
C PHE A 179 1.60 -4.34 -15.83
N ASP A 180 1.61 -4.76 -14.56
CA ASP A 180 0.44 -5.24 -13.79
C ASP A 180 -0.76 -4.27 -13.84
N LEU A 181 -0.54 -2.95 -13.92
CA LEU A 181 -1.65 -1.98 -13.90
C LEU A 181 -2.62 -2.12 -15.09
N ASN A 182 -2.19 -2.79 -16.17
CA ASN A 182 -2.99 -2.95 -17.39
C ASN A 182 -4.01 -4.10 -17.31
N PHE A 183 -4.02 -4.87 -16.21
CA PHE A 183 -4.78 -6.12 -16.12
C PHE A 183 -5.90 -5.98 -15.09
N ASP A 184 -7.13 -5.93 -15.60
CA ASP A 184 -8.35 -5.77 -14.80
C ASP A 184 -8.58 -6.96 -13.87
N GLU A 185 -8.12 -8.16 -14.23
CA GLU A 185 -8.21 -9.36 -13.41
C GLU A 185 -7.45 -9.19 -12.09
N LEU A 186 -6.26 -8.59 -12.15
CA LEU A 186 -5.46 -8.31 -10.95
C LEU A 186 -6.06 -7.17 -10.14
N LEU A 187 -6.53 -6.13 -10.82
CA LEU A 187 -7.23 -5.03 -10.17
C LEU A 187 -8.47 -5.52 -9.42
N ALA A 188 -9.22 -6.45 -10.00
CA ALA A 188 -10.39 -7.05 -9.38
C ALA A 188 -10.01 -7.86 -8.12
N LYS A 189 -8.92 -8.65 -8.18
CA LYS A 189 -8.39 -9.35 -7.00
C LYS A 189 -8.09 -8.36 -5.87
N TYR A 190 -7.33 -7.29 -6.13
CA TYR A 190 -7.03 -6.28 -5.10
C TYR A 190 -8.24 -5.48 -4.64
N SER A 191 -9.17 -5.13 -5.53
CA SER A 191 -10.37 -4.35 -5.18
C SER A 191 -11.33 -5.13 -4.25
N SER A 192 -11.21 -6.46 -4.23
CA SER A 192 -11.92 -7.33 -3.27
C SER A 192 -11.23 -7.45 -1.92
N THR A 193 -10.05 -6.84 -1.74
CA THR A 193 -9.29 -6.83 -0.49
C THR A 193 -9.36 -5.48 0.20
N GLU A 194 -9.22 -5.48 1.53
CA GLU A 194 -9.11 -4.24 2.31
C GLU A 194 -7.64 -3.81 2.43
N THR A 195 -7.06 -3.30 1.34
CA THR A 195 -5.74 -2.68 1.37
C THR A 195 -5.81 -1.21 1.75
N ASP A 196 -4.95 -0.76 2.66
CA ASP A 196 -4.85 0.66 3.03
C ASP A 196 -4.01 1.44 2.00
N ILE A 197 -2.95 0.78 1.49
CA ILE A 197 -1.97 1.34 0.55
C ILE A 197 -1.71 0.31 -0.57
N ILE A 198 -1.68 0.75 -1.82
CA ILE A 198 -1.08 0.03 -2.94
C ILE A 198 0.26 0.69 -3.28
N ILE A 199 1.35 -0.08 -3.29
CA ILE A 199 2.65 0.38 -3.76
C ILE A 199 2.90 -0.07 -5.20
N TYR A 200 3.56 0.79 -5.97
CA TYR A 200 3.80 0.60 -7.39
C TYR A 200 5.25 0.90 -7.76
N PRO A 201 6.17 -0.06 -7.55
CA PRO A 201 7.51 -0.04 -8.14
C PRO A 201 7.39 -0.21 -9.66
N SER A 202 7.98 0.70 -10.43
CA SER A 202 7.80 0.64 -11.88
C SER A 202 8.90 1.27 -12.71
N MET A 203 9.14 0.73 -13.90
CA MET A 203 9.87 1.39 -14.98
C MET A 203 8.99 2.22 -15.95
N SER A 204 7.68 2.26 -15.72
CA SER A 204 6.72 3.04 -16.53
C SER A 204 5.70 3.80 -15.68
N HIS A 205 5.28 4.98 -16.12
CA HIS A 205 4.39 5.82 -15.31
C HIS A 205 2.99 5.21 -15.10
N GLY A 206 2.44 4.42 -16.02
CA GLY A 206 1.07 3.88 -15.89
C GLY A 206 -0.06 4.91 -16.06
N GLY A 207 0.23 6.21 -16.05
CA GLY A 207 -0.72 7.27 -16.42
C GLY A 207 -1.99 7.25 -15.59
N VAL A 208 -3.15 7.29 -16.26
CA VAL A 208 -4.48 7.29 -15.63
C VAL A 208 -4.77 6.01 -14.84
N LEU A 209 -4.09 4.91 -15.13
CA LEU A 209 -4.31 3.63 -14.44
C LEU A 209 -3.95 3.73 -12.95
N GLN A 210 -2.95 4.54 -12.58
CA GLN A 210 -2.65 4.78 -11.16
C GLN A 210 -3.85 5.37 -10.40
N ASN A 211 -4.65 6.23 -11.06
CA ASN A 211 -5.87 6.80 -10.46
C ASN A 211 -6.97 5.73 -10.35
N LEU A 212 -7.13 4.92 -11.39
CA LEU A 212 -8.10 3.83 -11.43
C LEU A 212 -7.84 2.83 -10.29
N TRP A 213 -6.58 2.46 -10.07
CA TRP A 213 -6.19 1.56 -9.00
C TRP A 213 -6.45 2.13 -7.61
N ALA A 214 -6.05 3.40 -7.37
CA ALA A 214 -6.37 4.07 -6.10
C ALA A 214 -7.88 4.10 -5.82
N LEU A 215 -8.68 4.41 -6.84
CA LEU A 215 -10.14 4.50 -6.76
C LEU A 215 -10.82 3.15 -6.54
N SER A 216 -10.39 2.11 -7.25
CA SER A 216 -11.04 0.79 -7.23
C SER A 216 -10.70 0.02 -5.97
N CYS A 217 -9.45 0.11 -5.50
CA CYS A 217 -9.02 -0.50 -4.24
C CYS A 217 -9.39 0.33 -3.00
N ASN A 218 -9.90 1.56 -3.19
CA ASN A 218 -10.17 2.50 -2.11
C ASN A 218 -8.96 2.78 -1.24
N SER A 219 -7.76 2.75 -1.82
CA SER A 219 -6.47 2.79 -1.10
C SER A 219 -5.67 4.03 -1.46
N TYR A 220 -4.77 4.45 -0.56
CA TYR A 220 -3.67 5.30 -0.99
C TYR A 220 -2.83 4.56 -2.05
N PHE A 221 -2.25 5.29 -3.00
CA PHE A 221 -1.42 4.69 -4.05
C PHE A 221 -0.06 5.39 -4.10
N ILE A 222 1.02 4.63 -3.97
CA ILE A 222 2.38 5.17 -3.93
C ILE A 222 3.16 4.64 -5.12
N GLY A 223 3.30 5.48 -6.15
CA GLY A 223 4.10 5.19 -7.33
C GLY A 223 5.57 5.54 -7.10
N SER A 224 6.46 4.59 -7.38
CA SER A 224 7.90 4.79 -7.44
C SER A 224 8.37 4.42 -8.85
N ILE A 225 8.55 5.44 -9.67
CA ILE A 225 8.76 5.34 -11.11
C ILE A 225 10.22 5.63 -11.42
N TYR A 226 10.88 4.75 -12.18
CA TYR A 226 12.15 5.02 -12.82
C TYR A 226 12.06 6.31 -13.63
N ARG A 227 13.01 7.25 -13.40
CA ARG A 227 13.44 8.44 -14.17
C ARG A 227 12.48 9.08 -15.18
N ASP A 228 12.59 10.39 -15.33
CA ASP A 228 11.87 11.21 -16.32
C ASP A 228 10.34 11.31 -16.14
N PHE A 229 9.76 10.43 -15.32
CA PHE A 229 8.37 10.50 -14.89
C PHE A 229 8.27 10.76 -13.38
N PRO A 230 7.24 11.48 -12.93
CA PRO A 230 7.10 11.76 -11.52
C PRO A 230 6.75 10.49 -10.73
N SER A 231 7.40 10.31 -9.58
CA SER A 231 6.93 9.42 -8.53
C SER A 231 5.96 10.18 -7.63
N GLU A 232 4.82 9.58 -7.32
CA GLU A 232 3.68 10.30 -6.75
C GLU A 232 2.98 9.49 -5.66
N VAL A 233 2.48 10.20 -4.65
CA VAL A 233 1.55 9.68 -3.65
C VAL A 233 0.16 10.19 -4.00
N ARG A 234 -0.81 9.29 -4.14
CA ARG A 234 -2.22 9.58 -4.39
C ARG A 234 -3.08 9.15 -3.22
N ASN A 235 -4.11 9.94 -2.95
CA ASN A 235 -5.16 9.56 -2.00
C ASN A 235 -6.12 8.52 -2.62
N PRO A 236 -7.01 7.91 -1.81
CA PRO A 236 -8.05 6.97 -2.26
C PRO A 236 -9.03 7.47 -3.33
N LEU A 237 -9.01 8.76 -3.67
CA LEU A 237 -9.80 9.35 -4.76
C LEU A 237 -8.95 9.61 -6.03
N GLY A 238 -7.72 9.09 -6.07
CA GLY A 238 -6.79 9.25 -7.19
C GLY A 238 -6.13 10.64 -7.27
N LYS A 239 -6.33 11.53 -6.29
CA LYS A 239 -5.70 12.85 -6.27
C LYS A 239 -4.24 12.73 -5.81
N VAL A 240 -3.33 13.29 -6.60
CA VAL A 240 -1.92 13.46 -6.22
C VAL A 240 -1.80 14.43 -5.04
N ILE A 241 -1.15 13.98 -3.96
CA ILE A 241 -0.91 14.75 -2.73
C ILE A 241 0.58 15.01 -2.46
N ALA A 242 1.48 14.26 -3.12
CA ALA A 242 2.90 14.55 -3.20
C ALA A 242 3.46 14.04 -4.53
N THR A 243 4.44 14.74 -5.11
CA THR A 243 5.03 14.43 -6.42
C THR A 243 6.50 14.81 -6.43
N THR A 244 7.34 14.02 -7.09
CA THR A 244 8.74 14.38 -7.36
C THR A 244 8.81 15.53 -8.35
N SER A 245 9.94 16.22 -8.41
CA SER A 245 10.19 17.27 -9.39
C SER A 245 11.55 17.08 -10.05
N LYS A 246 11.85 17.90 -11.07
CA LYS A 246 13.20 17.94 -11.66
C LYS A 246 14.30 18.28 -10.64
N ALA A 247 13.96 18.99 -9.56
CA ALA A 247 14.90 19.40 -8.51
C ALA A 247 15.01 18.38 -7.36
N ALA A 248 14.03 17.49 -7.21
CA ALA A 248 13.99 16.48 -6.16
C ALA A 248 13.37 15.20 -6.71
N ASP A 249 14.20 14.17 -6.85
CA ASP A 249 13.84 12.82 -7.31
C ASP A 249 13.13 11.98 -6.24
N TYR A 250 12.69 12.61 -5.14
CA TYR A 250 11.92 11.98 -4.09
C TYR A 250 10.72 12.85 -3.68
N ALA A 251 9.70 12.21 -3.12
CA ALA A 251 8.52 12.86 -2.55
C ALA A 251 8.19 12.23 -1.19
N ILE A 252 7.72 13.05 -0.25
CA ILE A 252 7.34 12.64 1.10
C ILE A 252 5.93 13.15 1.37
N ALA A 253 5.08 12.31 1.96
CA ALA A 253 3.74 12.68 2.37
C ALA A 253 3.43 12.14 3.77
N ASN A 254 2.74 12.94 4.58
CA ASN A 254 2.07 12.46 5.78
C ASN A 254 0.63 12.12 5.39
N ILE A 255 0.30 10.83 5.46
CA ILE A 255 -1.05 10.32 5.18
C ILE A 255 -1.69 9.84 6.47
N ASN A 256 -3.01 9.65 6.46
CA ASN A 256 -3.74 9.12 7.60
C ASN A 256 -4.59 7.95 7.15
N LEU A 257 -4.30 6.77 7.68
CA LEU A 257 -4.98 5.52 7.33
C LEU A 257 -6.29 5.31 8.12
N ASP A 258 -6.65 6.24 9.00
CA ASP A 258 -7.96 6.28 9.64
C ASP A 258 -8.94 7.10 8.79
N TYR A 259 -9.42 6.46 7.72
CA TYR A 259 -10.41 7.04 6.83
C TYR A 259 -11.47 6.04 6.38
N LYS A 260 -12.60 6.59 5.93
CA LYS A 260 -13.63 5.87 5.19
C LYS A 260 -13.99 6.64 3.95
N THR A 261 -14.31 5.92 2.88
CA THR A 261 -14.86 6.55 1.69
C THR A 261 -16.35 6.37 1.62
N VAL A 262 -17.06 7.44 1.26
CA VAL A 262 -18.51 7.55 1.41
C VAL A 262 -19.12 8.11 0.12
N SER A 263 -20.28 7.60 -0.27
CA SER A 263 -21.10 8.18 -1.35
C SER A 263 -21.78 9.46 -0.85
N LEU A 264 -21.77 10.53 -1.64
CA LEU A 264 -22.55 11.74 -1.35
C LEU A 264 -24.06 11.47 -1.41
N ALA A 265 -24.49 10.53 -2.25
CA ALA A 265 -25.89 10.14 -2.34
C ALA A 265 -26.38 9.62 -0.98
N ASN A 266 -27.49 10.18 -0.49
CA ASN A 266 -28.15 9.84 0.78
C ASN A 266 -27.33 10.11 2.07
N ASN A 267 -26.13 10.68 1.98
CA ASN A 267 -25.28 10.96 3.14
C ASN A 267 -24.96 12.45 3.34
N LEU A 268 -25.36 13.36 2.45
CA LEU A 268 -24.98 14.77 2.53
C LEU A 268 -25.33 15.43 3.88
N GLU A 269 -26.59 15.32 4.33
CA GLU A 269 -27.02 15.90 5.61
C GLU A 269 -26.29 15.28 6.80
N LYS A 270 -26.04 13.96 6.75
CA LYS A 270 -25.30 13.23 7.79
C LYS A 270 -23.84 13.67 7.85
N LEU A 271 -23.20 13.89 6.72
CA LEU A 271 -21.82 14.40 6.61
C LEU A 271 -21.72 15.83 7.15
N VAL A 272 -22.72 16.68 6.90
CA VAL A 272 -22.81 18.03 7.49
C VAL A 272 -22.93 17.95 9.01
N ALA A 273 -23.81 17.08 9.53
CA ALA A 273 -23.97 16.89 10.96
C ALA A 273 -22.69 16.35 11.63
N LEU A 274 -22.03 15.38 10.99
CA LEU A 274 -20.75 14.83 11.42
C LEU A 274 -19.68 15.94 11.49
N LYS A 275 -19.55 16.75 10.44
CA LYS A 275 -18.60 17.88 10.40
C LYS A 275 -18.92 18.93 11.47
N SER A 276 -20.20 19.20 11.72
CA SER A 276 -20.66 20.13 12.75
C SER A 276 -20.25 19.65 14.15
N LYS A 277 -20.44 18.35 14.46
CA LYS A 277 -20.07 17.77 15.76
C LYS A 277 -18.55 17.72 15.97
N TYR A 278 -17.81 17.17 15.02
CA TYR A 278 -16.38 16.86 15.18
C TYR A 278 -15.44 18.00 14.75
N GLY A 279 -15.97 19.04 14.11
CA GLY A 279 -15.24 20.27 13.79
C GLY A 279 -13.94 19.97 13.04
N ASN A 280 -12.81 20.48 13.55
CA ASN A 280 -11.50 20.34 12.91
C ASN A 280 -10.85 18.96 13.09
N THR A 281 -11.41 18.10 13.94
CA THR A 281 -10.89 16.73 14.14
C THR A 281 -11.34 15.74 13.08
N VAL A 282 -12.19 16.18 12.14
CA VAL A 282 -12.56 15.42 10.95
C VAL A 282 -12.34 16.23 9.69
N GLN A 283 -11.74 15.60 8.69
CA GLN A 283 -11.61 16.13 7.35
C GLN A 283 -12.55 15.39 6.41
N ILE A 284 -13.36 16.13 5.66
CA ILE A 284 -14.19 15.59 4.57
C ILE A 284 -13.64 16.18 3.28
N SER A 285 -13.08 15.33 2.42
CA SER A 285 -12.45 15.75 1.15
C SER A 285 -13.22 15.18 -0.03
N GLU A 286 -13.70 16.05 -0.90
CA GLU A 286 -14.25 15.70 -2.21
C GLU A 286 -13.25 16.12 -3.29
N THR A 287 -12.72 15.17 -4.06
CA THR A 287 -11.69 15.49 -5.07
C THR A 287 -11.93 14.87 -6.43
N SER A 288 -12.76 13.85 -6.53
CA SER A 288 -12.90 13.00 -7.73
C SER A 288 -14.05 13.38 -8.65
N ARG A 289 -14.89 14.36 -8.30
CA ARG A 289 -16.11 14.76 -9.06
C ARG A 289 -17.01 13.58 -9.46
N ASN A 290 -16.91 12.46 -8.74
CA ASN A 290 -17.62 11.20 -9.01
C ASN A 290 -18.67 10.89 -7.92
N GLY A 291 -19.06 11.89 -7.13
CA GLY A 291 -20.03 11.73 -6.04
C GLY A 291 -19.47 11.00 -4.81
N ARG A 292 -18.14 10.93 -4.65
CA ARG A 292 -17.48 10.24 -3.53
C ARG A 292 -16.60 11.18 -2.72
N VAL A 293 -16.61 10.99 -1.40
CA VAL A 293 -15.77 11.73 -0.45
C VAL A 293 -14.93 10.79 0.40
N ILE A 294 -13.83 11.31 0.95
CA ILE A 294 -13.08 10.69 2.04
C ILE A 294 -13.42 11.40 3.34
N VAL A 295 -13.81 10.64 4.36
CA VAL A 295 -13.94 11.07 5.76
C VAL A 295 -12.73 10.56 6.53
N THR A 296 -11.84 11.45 6.90
CA THR A 296 -10.60 11.13 7.63
C THR A 296 -10.70 11.68 9.05
N SER A 297 -10.43 10.85 10.06
CA SER A 297 -10.40 11.29 11.46
C SER A 297 -8.98 11.60 11.91
N SER A 298 -8.78 12.82 12.41
CA SER A 298 -7.59 13.24 13.18
C SER A 298 -7.95 13.41 14.66
N ASN A 299 -9.07 12.81 15.10
CA ASN A 299 -9.47 12.82 16.50
C ASN A 299 -8.65 11.78 17.28
N LYS A 300 -8.21 12.12 18.48
CA LYS A 300 -7.39 11.24 19.35
C LYS A 300 -8.18 10.19 20.13
N SER A 301 -9.50 10.11 19.94
CA SER A 301 -10.34 9.14 20.66
C SER A 301 -11.48 8.58 19.83
N VAL A 302 -11.74 9.11 18.63
CA VAL A 302 -12.84 8.65 17.77
C VAL A 302 -12.31 8.40 16.36
N SER A 303 -12.38 7.16 15.90
CA SER A 303 -11.98 6.79 14.53
C SER A 303 -13.00 7.23 13.49
N SER A 304 -12.57 7.26 12.22
CA SER A 304 -13.48 7.46 11.10
C SER A 304 -14.61 6.41 11.09
N GLU A 305 -14.30 5.14 11.36
CA GLU A 305 -15.29 4.07 11.47
C GLU A 305 -16.37 4.37 12.54
N GLN A 306 -15.95 4.80 13.74
CA GLN A 306 -16.88 5.18 14.80
C GLN A 306 -17.73 6.39 14.42
N MET A 307 -17.13 7.40 13.77
CA MET A 307 -17.87 8.57 13.29
C MET A 307 -18.92 8.17 12.24
N ILE A 308 -18.57 7.31 11.29
CA ILE A 308 -19.49 6.82 10.24
C ILE A 308 -20.67 6.08 10.89
N ARG A 309 -20.42 5.18 11.83
CA ARG A 309 -21.46 4.44 12.56
C ARG A 309 -22.37 5.36 13.37
N GLU A 310 -21.81 6.34 14.08
CA GLU A 310 -22.58 7.25 14.92
C GLU A 310 -23.64 8.02 14.12
N PHE A 311 -23.28 8.47 12.92
CA PHE A 311 -24.18 9.24 12.05
C PHE A 311 -24.98 8.36 11.08
N ASN A 312 -24.89 7.03 11.22
CA ASN A 312 -25.49 6.05 10.31
C ASN A 312 -25.19 6.37 8.83
N ILE A 313 -23.93 6.72 8.55
CA ILE A 313 -23.44 7.01 7.21
C ILE A 313 -23.09 5.69 6.54
N GLU A 314 -23.54 5.51 5.31
CA GLU A 314 -23.25 4.29 4.55
C GLU A 314 -21.90 4.41 3.83
N PRO A 315 -20.93 3.51 4.08
CA PRO A 315 -19.69 3.44 3.30
C PRO A 315 -19.94 3.21 1.81
N PHE A 316 -19.00 3.66 0.97
CA PHE A 316 -19.16 3.62 -0.48
C PHE A 316 -19.33 2.20 -1.05
N ASN A 317 -18.56 1.21 -0.56
CA ASN A 317 -18.69 -0.16 -1.04
C ASN A 317 -20.04 -0.77 -0.66
N GLU A 318 -20.52 -0.52 0.57
CA GLU A 318 -21.84 -0.96 1.01
C GLU A 318 -22.97 -0.35 0.17
N TYR A 319 -22.84 0.94 -0.18
CA TYR A 319 -23.76 1.59 -1.12
C TYR A 319 -23.77 0.88 -2.49
N LEU A 320 -22.61 0.50 -3.03
CA LEU A 320 -22.52 -0.22 -4.30
C LEU A 320 -23.13 -1.63 -4.20
N ASP A 321 -22.89 -2.34 -3.10
CA ASP A 321 -23.45 -3.66 -2.88
C ASP A 321 -24.97 -3.61 -2.77
N ARG A 322 -25.51 -2.64 -2.02
CA ARG A 322 -26.95 -2.41 -1.95
C ARG A 322 -27.53 -2.05 -3.32
N ALA A 323 -26.83 -1.23 -4.12
CA ALA A 323 -27.26 -0.91 -5.48
C ALA A 323 -27.30 -2.14 -6.40
N ARG A 324 -26.32 -3.05 -6.28
CA ARG A 324 -26.31 -4.34 -7.01
C ARG A 324 -27.47 -5.24 -6.58
N SER A 325 -27.75 -5.34 -5.30
CA SER A 325 -28.87 -6.13 -4.77
C SER A 325 -30.21 -5.61 -5.28
N ILE A 326 -30.48 -4.30 -5.15
CA ILE A 326 -31.72 -3.68 -5.64
C ILE A 326 -31.88 -3.90 -7.14
N ARG A 327 -30.81 -3.73 -7.93
CA ARG A 327 -30.85 -3.99 -9.37
C ARG A 327 -31.25 -5.45 -9.67
N THR A 328 -30.73 -6.40 -8.90
CA THR A 328 -31.03 -7.84 -9.09
C THR A 328 -32.50 -8.13 -8.80
N GLU A 329 -33.09 -7.46 -7.82
CA GLU A 329 -34.51 -7.57 -7.47
C GLU A 329 -35.44 -6.90 -8.51
N ASP A 330 -35.01 -5.78 -9.09
CA ASP A 330 -35.77 -5.01 -10.10
C ASP A 330 -35.71 -5.63 -11.50
N MET A 331 -34.68 -6.44 -11.79
CA MET A 331 -34.55 -7.09 -13.09
C MET A 331 -35.73 -8.03 -13.36
N PRO A 332 -36.37 -7.94 -14.55
CA PRO A 332 -37.37 -8.91 -14.95
C PRO A 332 -36.77 -10.33 -14.89
N ALA A 333 -37.55 -11.30 -14.42
CA ALA A 333 -37.18 -12.70 -14.57
C ALA A 333 -37.15 -13.04 -16.07
N ASP A 334 -36.04 -13.60 -16.53
CA ASP A 334 -35.85 -14.08 -17.91
C ASP A 334 -36.80 -15.24 -18.25
#